data_AF-A0A6M3IS87-F1
#
_entry.id   AF-A0A6M3IS87-F1
#
_cell.length_a   1.000
_cell.length_b   1.000
_cell.length_c   1.000
_cell.angle_alpha   90.00
_cell.angle_beta   90.00
_cell.angle_gamma   90.00
#
_symmetry.space_group_name_H-M   'P 1'
#
loop_
_entity.id
_entity.type
_entity.pdbx_description
1 polymer ?
#
loop_
_entity_poly.entity_id
_entity_poly.type
_entity_poly.pdbx_seq_one_letter_code
_entity_poly.pdbx_strand_id
1 'polypeptide(L)'
;MRGFIPRDLSRADHPAGELRNGLPGNTEDKRMSDKTKIEWTNATWNPVTGCSVVSPGCVHCYAKTLAVGRLAGTPGYPGLSWTPENAAINVVLHPDRLDQPLRWRKPRRVFVCSMGDLFHELVPDGFIDKIFAAMMLTPQHTFQILTKRSERMAKWMTTQWGGVGEPWEDRGDAVRGATFEVSFMHAIALPEPWNWPLPNVWLGTSIENQRWADERVPLLLQTPAAVRFLSLEPLLGPLPSLDLTGIDWLIVGGESGQDYRNMDPEWVRDLADRASAADVLLFVKQSAGRFPGKQGNLPDDLWARKEYPRVVSKG
;
A
#
# COMPACT_ATOMS: atom_id res chain seq x y z
N MET A 1 -17.18 63.51 -52.17
CA MET A 1 -18.18 62.44 -52.44
C MET A 1 -17.56 61.10 -52.10
N ARG A 2 -18.35 60.20 -51.48
CA ARG A 2 -17.98 58.88 -50.88
C ARG A 2 -17.25 59.05 -49.54
N GLY A 3 -17.75 58.65 -48.36
CA GLY A 3 -18.83 57.75 -47.98
C GLY A 3 -18.23 56.58 -47.21
N PHE A 4 -18.35 56.55 -45.88
CA PHE A 4 -18.27 55.30 -45.10
C PHE A 4 -18.97 55.45 -43.75
N ILE A 5 -19.88 54.52 -43.49
CA ILE A 5 -20.85 54.45 -42.39
C ILE A 5 -20.26 53.60 -41.25
N PRO A 6 -20.51 53.91 -39.96
CA PRO A 6 -20.04 53.10 -38.84
C PRO A 6 -20.92 51.84 -38.67
N ARG A 7 -20.32 50.67 -38.43
CA ARG A 7 -21.07 49.45 -38.08
C ARG A 7 -21.12 49.28 -36.57
N ASP A 8 -22.34 49.45 -36.07
CA ASP A 8 -22.84 49.08 -34.75
C ASP A 8 -22.88 47.56 -34.59
N LEU A 9 -22.54 47.11 -33.38
CA LEU A 9 -22.53 45.74 -32.90
C LEU A 9 -23.89 45.45 -32.26
N SER A 10 -24.82 44.85 -33.02
CA SER A 10 -25.93 44.13 -32.38
C SER A 10 -26.41 42.95 -33.22
N ARG A 11 -26.74 41.88 -32.49
CA ARG A 11 -27.40 40.62 -32.90
C ARG A 11 -26.50 39.52 -33.45
N ALA A 12 -26.26 38.53 -32.59
CA ALA A 12 -26.10 37.15 -32.99
C ALA A 12 -27.05 36.29 -32.12
N ASP A 13 -27.84 35.49 -32.81
CA ASP A 13 -28.93 34.66 -32.32
C ASP A 13 -28.43 33.48 -31.46
N HIS A 14 -29.24 33.12 -30.45
CA HIS A 14 -29.16 31.82 -29.77
C HIS A 14 -29.87 30.74 -30.60
N PRO A 15 -29.25 29.56 -30.77
CA PRO A 15 -29.99 28.32 -30.80
C PRO A 15 -29.70 27.49 -29.54
N ALA A 16 -30.78 26.99 -28.94
CA ALA A 16 -30.74 26.03 -27.85
C ALA A 16 -30.06 24.73 -28.29
N GLY A 17 -29.08 24.28 -27.50
CA GLY A 17 -28.40 22.99 -27.64
C GLY A 17 -28.34 22.30 -26.29
N GLU A 18 -28.82 21.07 -26.24
CA GLU A 18 -29.09 20.25 -25.06
C GLU A 18 -27.89 20.02 -24.13
N LEU A 19 -28.17 20.04 -22.84
CA LEU A 19 -27.27 19.66 -21.74
C LEU A 19 -26.87 18.18 -21.85
N ARG A 20 -25.59 17.90 -22.10
CA ARG A 20 -24.98 16.59 -21.83
C ARG A 20 -24.12 16.68 -20.57
N ASN A 21 -24.71 16.34 -19.43
CA ASN A 21 -23.98 16.04 -18.20
C ASN A 21 -23.33 14.66 -18.33
N GLY A 22 -22.06 14.63 -18.73
CA GLY A 22 -21.19 13.46 -18.61
C GLY A 22 -19.92 13.87 -17.88
N LEU A 23 -19.80 13.52 -16.60
CA LEU A 23 -18.54 13.68 -15.87
C LEU A 23 -17.47 12.78 -16.54
N PRO A 24 -16.28 13.29 -16.88
CA PRO A 24 -15.25 12.49 -17.49
C PRO A 24 -14.72 11.47 -16.47
N GLY A 25 -15.06 10.20 -16.68
CA GLY A 25 -14.52 9.08 -15.91
C GLY A 25 -13.00 8.99 -16.09
N ASN A 26 -12.29 8.99 -14.97
CA ASN A 26 -10.83 8.98 -14.92
C ASN A 26 -10.24 7.67 -15.48
N THR A 27 -9.89 7.67 -16.77
CA THR A 27 -9.34 6.51 -17.48
C THR A 27 -7.90 6.17 -17.10
N GLU A 28 -7.18 7.06 -16.40
CA GLU A 28 -5.81 6.80 -15.94
C GLU A 28 -5.76 5.96 -14.66
N ASP A 29 -6.71 6.16 -13.73
CA ASP A 29 -6.77 5.44 -12.44
C ASP A 29 -7.10 3.94 -12.62
N LYS A 30 -7.90 3.62 -13.64
CA LYS A 30 -8.19 2.22 -14.03
C LYS A 30 -6.95 1.46 -14.51
N ARG A 31 -5.92 2.12 -15.07
CA ARG A 31 -4.75 1.44 -15.63
C ARG A 31 -3.67 1.12 -14.59
N MET A 32 -3.49 1.96 -13.57
CA MET A 32 -2.45 1.79 -12.55
C MET A 32 -2.80 0.73 -11.50
N SER A 33 -4.10 0.50 -11.27
CA SER A 33 -4.61 -0.43 -10.27
C SER A 33 -4.74 -1.87 -10.77
N ASP A 34 -5.06 -2.06 -12.05
CA ASP A 34 -5.29 -3.39 -12.64
C ASP A 34 -4.01 -4.14 -13.06
N LYS A 35 -2.89 -3.44 -13.28
CA LYS A 35 -1.58 -4.02 -13.59
C LYS A 35 -0.48 -3.16 -12.99
N THR A 36 0.36 -3.74 -12.15
CA THR A 36 1.49 -3.03 -11.51
C THR A 36 2.84 -3.55 -11.97
N LYS A 37 3.87 -2.70 -11.89
CA LYS A 37 5.28 -3.09 -12.10
C LYS A 37 5.96 -3.57 -10.81
N ILE A 38 5.24 -3.60 -9.69
CA ILE A 38 5.74 -4.10 -8.41
C ILE A 38 5.76 -5.62 -8.48
N GLU A 39 6.96 -6.20 -8.56
CA GLU A 39 7.17 -7.61 -8.91
C GLU A 39 6.49 -8.63 -7.99
N TRP A 40 6.25 -8.27 -6.74
CA TRP A 40 5.72 -9.20 -5.75
C TRP A 40 4.19 -9.19 -5.63
N THR A 41 3.48 -8.41 -6.44
CA THR A 41 2.02 -8.25 -6.39
C THR A 41 1.39 -8.17 -7.79
N ASN A 42 0.07 -8.33 -7.91
CA ASN A 42 -0.62 -8.33 -9.22
C ASN A 42 -1.34 -7.01 -9.50
N ALA A 43 -1.79 -6.33 -8.45
CA ALA A 43 -2.58 -5.11 -8.51
C ALA A 43 -2.17 -4.15 -7.39
N THR A 44 -2.49 -2.87 -7.55
CA THR A 44 -2.39 -1.90 -6.45
C THR A 44 -3.76 -1.30 -6.17
N TRP A 45 -4.01 -0.99 -4.90
CA TRP A 45 -5.19 -0.28 -4.45
C TRP A 45 -4.76 0.87 -3.55
N ASN A 46 -5.04 2.11 -3.94
CA ASN A 46 -4.55 3.31 -3.24
C ASN A 46 -5.71 4.17 -2.72
N PRO A 47 -6.46 3.70 -1.70
CA PRO A 47 -7.48 4.51 -1.02
C PRO A 47 -6.87 5.65 -0.21
N VAL A 48 -5.57 5.59 0.08
CA VAL A 48 -4.76 6.70 0.61
C VAL A 48 -3.55 6.91 -0.30
N THR A 49 -3.24 8.16 -0.61
CA THR A 49 -1.98 8.56 -1.23
C THR A 49 -1.24 9.55 -0.34
N GLY A 50 0.09 9.58 -0.44
CA GLY A 50 0.96 10.43 0.35
C GLY A 50 1.31 9.88 1.74
N CYS A 51 2.42 10.38 2.27
CA CYS A 51 2.85 10.19 3.65
C CYS A 51 3.86 11.30 4.05
N SER A 52 4.43 11.20 5.25
CA SER A 52 5.60 11.96 5.69
C SER A 52 6.81 11.06 5.95
N VAL A 53 8.01 11.60 5.76
CA VAL A 53 9.30 10.94 6.05
C VAL A 53 9.40 10.58 7.54
N VAL A 54 9.70 9.31 7.83
CA VAL A 54 9.88 8.79 9.22
C VAL A 54 11.18 8.05 9.45
N SER A 55 11.95 7.75 8.39
CA SER A 55 13.19 6.98 8.48
C SER A 55 14.17 7.31 7.35
N PRO A 56 15.44 6.88 7.47
CA PRO A 56 16.41 6.97 6.38
C PRO A 56 15.98 6.25 5.10
N GLY A 57 15.11 5.23 5.18
CA GLY A 57 14.55 4.56 4.00
C GLY A 57 13.65 5.45 3.14
N CYS A 58 13.12 6.53 3.70
CA CYS A 58 12.23 7.45 2.98
C CYS A 58 12.98 8.48 2.13
N VAL A 59 14.31 8.64 2.30
CA VAL A 59 15.09 9.72 1.69
C VAL A 59 14.99 9.69 0.17
N HIS A 60 15.14 8.52 -0.46
CA HIS A 60 15.03 8.33 -1.92
C HIS A 60 13.76 7.54 -2.32
N CYS A 61 12.67 7.72 -1.57
CA CYS A 61 11.41 7.03 -1.83
C CYS A 61 10.89 7.27 -3.25
N TYR A 62 10.66 6.19 -4.01
CA TYR A 62 10.15 6.29 -5.39
C TYR A 62 8.78 6.98 -5.45
N ALA A 63 7.89 6.72 -4.47
CA ALA A 63 6.55 7.28 -4.45
C ALA A 63 6.60 8.81 -4.26
N LYS A 64 7.48 9.29 -3.38
CA LYS A 64 7.78 10.72 -3.22
C LYS A 64 8.26 11.32 -4.54
N THR A 65 9.25 10.70 -5.20
CA THR A 65 9.81 11.18 -6.47
C THR A 65 8.74 11.27 -7.57
N LEU A 66 7.85 10.28 -7.66
CA LEU A 66 6.74 10.31 -8.61
C LEU A 66 5.72 11.39 -8.26
N ALA A 67 5.36 11.53 -6.98
CA ALA A 67 4.36 12.46 -6.48
C ALA A 67 4.75 13.94 -6.68
N VAL A 68 6.03 14.29 -6.47
CA VAL A 68 6.55 15.65 -6.68
C VAL A 68 7.00 15.92 -8.12
N GLY A 69 7.22 14.85 -8.90
CA GLY A 69 7.62 14.94 -10.29
C GLY A 69 6.44 14.71 -11.23
N ARG A 70 6.42 13.54 -11.87
CA ARG A 70 5.48 13.23 -12.95
C ARG A 70 3.99 13.37 -12.57
N LEU A 71 3.63 13.09 -11.32
CA LEU A 71 2.24 13.13 -10.86
C LEU A 71 1.85 14.46 -10.22
N ALA A 72 2.78 15.42 -10.09
CA ALA A 72 2.50 16.68 -9.43
C ALA A 72 1.32 17.42 -10.07
N GLY A 73 0.37 17.85 -9.24
CA GLY A 73 -0.85 18.55 -9.67
C GLY A 73 -1.99 17.64 -10.13
N THR A 74 -1.79 16.32 -10.22
CA THR A 74 -2.87 15.36 -10.51
C THR A 74 -3.69 15.05 -9.25
N PRO A 75 -4.95 14.60 -9.37
CA PRO A 75 -5.78 14.26 -8.21
C PRO A 75 -5.09 13.27 -7.26
N GLY A 76 -4.94 13.67 -5.98
CA GLY A 76 -4.22 12.89 -4.96
C GLY A 76 -2.73 13.21 -4.82
N TYR A 77 -2.17 14.06 -5.67
CA TYR A 77 -0.74 14.38 -5.71
C TYR A 77 -0.53 15.89 -5.79
N PRO A 78 -0.53 16.61 -4.65
CA PRO A 78 -0.39 18.06 -4.60
C PRO A 78 0.94 18.61 -5.16
N GLY A 79 1.94 17.74 -5.37
CA GLY A 79 3.27 18.15 -5.85
C GLY A 79 4.19 18.70 -4.78
N LEU A 80 3.82 18.62 -3.49
CA LEU A 80 4.63 19.12 -2.38
C LEU A 80 5.58 18.05 -1.84
N SER A 81 6.72 18.49 -1.29
CA SER A 81 7.68 17.60 -0.61
C SER A 81 7.02 16.86 0.55
N TRP A 82 7.27 15.55 0.67
CA TRP A 82 6.70 14.68 1.72
C TRP A 82 7.40 14.86 3.08
N THR A 83 7.32 16.06 3.64
CA THR A 83 7.82 16.39 4.97
C THR A 83 6.66 16.39 5.98
N PRO A 84 6.94 16.33 7.30
CA PRO A 84 5.90 16.47 8.33
C PRO A 84 5.07 17.74 8.18
N GLU A 85 5.67 18.86 7.78
CA GLU A 85 5.00 20.16 7.63
C GLU A 85 3.97 20.16 6.50
N ASN A 86 4.24 19.41 5.42
CA ASN A 86 3.32 19.27 4.29
C ASN A 86 2.37 18.07 4.43
N ALA A 87 2.46 17.28 5.51
CA ALA A 87 1.73 16.02 5.65
C ALA A 87 0.21 16.20 5.53
N ALA A 88 -0.33 17.29 6.11
CA ALA A 88 -1.76 17.62 6.05
C ALA A 88 -2.29 17.82 4.62
N ILE A 89 -1.41 18.21 3.69
CA ILE A 89 -1.76 18.39 2.27
C ILE A 89 -1.45 17.12 1.48
N ASN A 90 -0.31 16.48 1.76
CA ASN A 90 0.14 15.31 1.02
C ASN A 90 -0.68 14.05 1.31
N VAL A 91 -1.17 13.86 2.53
CA VAL A 91 -2.01 12.71 2.89
C VAL A 91 -3.42 12.96 2.37
N VAL A 92 -3.74 12.32 1.25
CA VAL A 92 -5.04 12.44 0.59
C VAL A 92 -5.80 11.13 0.72
N LEU A 93 -7.02 11.23 1.25
CA LEU A 93 -7.98 10.14 1.30
C LEU A 93 -8.79 10.12 0.01
N HIS A 94 -9.08 8.92 -0.50
CA HIS A 94 -9.84 8.71 -1.74
C HIS A 94 -11.09 7.86 -1.46
N PRO A 95 -12.17 8.44 -0.90
CA PRO A 95 -13.41 7.71 -0.63
C PRO A 95 -14.01 7.05 -1.87
N ASP A 96 -13.84 7.65 -3.04
CA ASP A 96 -14.27 7.15 -4.36
C ASP A 96 -13.55 5.87 -4.81
N ARG A 97 -12.46 5.50 -4.13
CA ARG A 97 -11.69 4.28 -4.39
C ARG A 97 -11.98 3.16 -3.39
N LEU A 98 -12.78 3.37 -2.35
CA LEU A 98 -13.02 2.38 -1.28
C LEU A 98 -13.64 1.07 -1.81
N ASP A 99 -14.55 1.17 -2.77
CA ASP A 99 -15.27 0.04 -3.37
C ASP A 99 -14.51 -0.61 -4.54
N GLN A 100 -13.31 -0.13 -4.88
CA GLN A 100 -12.54 -0.65 -6.01
C GLN A 100 -12.33 -2.17 -5.96
N PRO A 101 -11.97 -2.79 -4.83
CA PRO A 101 -11.84 -4.24 -4.74
C PRO A 101 -13.14 -4.99 -5.02
N LEU A 102 -14.28 -4.44 -4.63
CA LEU A 102 -15.60 -5.06 -4.84
C LEU A 102 -15.94 -5.24 -6.32
N ARG A 103 -15.32 -4.43 -7.20
CA ARG A 103 -15.54 -4.48 -8.65
C ARG A 103 -14.66 -5.51 -9.36
N TRP A 104 -13.66 -6.08 -8.68
CA TRP A 104 -12.74 -7.05 -9.27
C TRP A 104 -13.26 -8.48 -9.16
N ARG A 105 -13.52 -9.11 -10.32
CA ARG A 105 -14.05 -10.48 -10.37
C ARG A 105 -12.99 -11.58 -10.22
N LYS A 106 -11.77 -11.34 -10.68
CA LYS A 106 -10.69 -12.35 -10.65
C LYS A 106 -9.87 -12.21 -9.38
N PRO A 107 -9.49 -13.32 -8.71
CA PRO A 107 -8.53 -13.31 -7.61
C PRO A 107 -7.27 -12.52 -7.95
N ARG A 108 -6.77 -11.77 -6.98
CA ARG A 108 -5.63 -10.86 -7.12
C ARG A 108 -4.83 -10.83 -5.83
N ARG A 109 -3.51 -10.75 -5.94
CA ARG A 109 -2.67 -10.21 -4.88
C ARG A 109 -2.57 -8.69 -5.04
N VAL A 110 -2.94 -7.95 -4.01
CA VAL A 110 -3.17 -6.50 -4.05
C VAL A 110 -2.26 -5.82 -3.03
N PHE A 111 -1.38 -4.93 -3.49
CA PHE A 111 -0.63 -4.06 -2.59
C PHE A 111 -1.46 -2.81 -2.25
N VAL A 112 -1.81 -2.66 -0.98
CA VAL A 112 -2.59 -1.54 -0.44
C VAL A 112 -1.67 -0.36 -0.14
N CYS A 113 -2.05 0.82 -0.66
CA CYS A 113 -1.34 2.09 -0.47
C CYS A 113 0.12 2.07 -0.98
N SER A 114 0.36 1.49 -2.16
CA SER A 114 1.66 1.58 -2.86
C SER A 114 2.20 3.01 -3.08
N MET A 115 1.34 4.03 -3.00
CA MET A 115 1.70 5.45 -3.15
C MET A 115 1.39 6.26 -1.88
N GLY A 116 1.33 5.62 -0.72
CA GLY A 116 1.04 6.25 0.58
C GLY A 116 1.42 5.36 1.76
N ASP A 117 0.89 5.67 2.94
CA ASP A 117 0.98 4.81 4.12
C ASP A 117 -0.38 4.75 4.79
N LEU A 118 -1.01 3.57 4.81
CA LEU A 118 -2.34 3.38 5.37
C LEU A 118 -2.42 3.80 6.85
N PHE A 119 -1.34 3.61 7.59
CA PHE A 119 -1.26 3.90 9.02
C PHE A 119 -0.61 5.25 9.29
N HIS A 120 -0.64 6.20 8.35
CA HIS A 120 -0.26 7.58 8.65
C HIS A 120 -1.12 8.17 9.76
N GLU A 121 -0.52 8.98 10.63
CA GLU A 121 -1.19 9.60 11.76
C GLU A 121 -2.42 10.47 11.41
N LEU A 122 -2.54 10.86 10.14
CA LEU A 122 -3.59 11.71 9.59
C LEU A 122 -4.69 10.92 8.87
N VAL A 123 -4.54 9.60 8.73
CA VAL A 123 -5.60 8.73 8.18
C VAL A 123 -6.53 8.35 9.33
N PRO A 124 -7.79 8.83 9.36
CA PRO A 124 -8.70 8.55 10.49
C PRO A 124 -8.97 7.06 10.63
N ASP A 125 -9.09 6.57 11.87
CA ASP A 125 -9.36 5.14 12.14
C ASP A 125 -10.61 4.65 11.40
N GLY A 126 -11.69 5.45 11.38
CA GLY A 126 -12.91 5.13 10.63
C GLY A 126 -12.73 4.98 9.12
N PHE A 127 -11.69 5.60 8.53
CA PHE A 127 -11.34 5.37 7.13
C PHE A 127 -10.58 4.05 6.94
N ILE A 128 -9.70 3.70 7.89
CA ILE A 128 -9.04 2.39 7.93
C ILE A 128 -10.09 1.28 8.10
N ASP A 129 -11.10 1.49 8.94
CA ASP A 129 -12.22 0.54 9.13
C ASP A 129 -12.93 0.21 7.81
N LYS A 130 -13.23 1.24 7.00
CA LYS A 130 -13.88 1.08 5.68
C LYS A 130 -12.99 0.34 4.67
N ILE A 131 -11.67 0.52 4.76
CA ILE A 131 -10.71 -0.21 3.91
C ILE A 131 -10.70 -1.69 4.31
N PHE A 132 -10.63 -2.00 5.61
CA PHE A 132 -10.71 -3.39 6.10
C PHE A 132 -12.05 -4.06 5.80
N ALA A 133 -13.16 -3.31 5.87
CA ALA A 133 -14.47 -3.78 5.45
C ALA A 133 -14.49 -4.24 3.98
N ALA A 134 -13.91 -3.46 3.07
CA ALA A 134 -13.81 -3.87 1.66
C ALA A 134 -12.93 -5.11 1.46
N MET A 135 -11.82 -5.25 2.21
CA MET A 135 -10.96 -6.44 2.17
C MET A 135 -11.67 -7.70 2.66
N MET A 136 -12.47 -7.53 3.71
CA MET A 136 -13.29 -8.58 4.31
C MET A 136 -14.40 -9.04 3.36
N LEU A 137 -15.08 -8.11 2.67
CA LEU A 137 -16.11 -8.39 1.66
C LEU A 137 -15.54 -8.98 0.35
N THR A 138 -14.22 -9.05 0.20
CA THR A 138 -13.57 -9.59 -1.00
C THR A 138 -12.55 -10.68 -0.68
N PRO A 139 -12.98 -11.81 -0.06
CA PRO A 139 -12.09 -12.88 0.37
C PRO A 139 -11.36 -13.58 -0.78
N GLN A 140 -11.82 -13.42 -2.02
CA GLN A 140 -11.14 -13.89 -3.23
C GLN A 140 -9.84 -13.14 -3.54
N HIS A 141 -9.60 -11.98 -2.91
CA HIS A 141 -8.37 -11.20 -3.07
C HIS A 141 -7.48 -11.34 -1.85
N THR A 142 -6.17 -11.29 -2.06
CA THR A 142 -5.17 -11.22 -1.00
C THR A 142 -4.60 -9.82 -0.93
N PHE A 143 -4.67 -9.19 0.23
CA PHE A 143 -4.19 -7.85 0.46
C PHE A 143 -2.87 -7.86 1.21
N GLN A 144 -1.90 -7.12 0.71
CA GLN A 144 -0.60 -6.91 1.33
C GLN A 144 -0.57 -5.48 1.82
N ILE A 145 -0.43 -5.28 3.13
CA ILE A 145 -0.31 -3.97 3.76
C ILE A 145 1.11 -3.85 4.30
N LEU A 146 1.82 -2.80 3.87
CA LEU A 146 3.17 -2.49 4.32
C LEU A 146 3.20 -1.08 4.90
N THR A 147 3.77 -0.92 6.08
CA THR A 147 3.91 0.40 6.72
C THR A 147 5.30 0.59 7.35
N LYS A 148 5.66 1.84 7.64
CA LYS A 148 6.77 2.19 8.53
C LYS A 148 6.29 2.71 9.89
N ARG A 149 4.97 2.77 10.10
CA ARG A 149 4.30 3.22 11.33
C ARG A 149 3.73 2.03 12.09
N SER A 150 4.62 1.09 12.39
CA SER A 150 4.28 -0.22 12.96
C SER A 150 3.61 -0.10 14.32
N GLU A 151 3.91 0.95 15.08
CA GLU A 151 3.23 1.25 16.35
C GLU A 151 1.76 1.58 16.13
N ARG A 152 1.44 2.43 15.13
CA ARG A 152 0.05 2.77 14.80
C ARG A 152 -0.71 1.59 14.23
N MET A 153 -0.06 0.79 13.38
CA MET A 153 -0.65 -0.48 12.90
C MET A 153 -0.93 -1.42 14.08
N ALA A 154 0.07 -1.69 14.92
CA ALA A 154 -0.09 -2.57 16.08
C ALA A 154 -1.22 -2.06 16.97
N LYS A 155 -1.20 -0.78 17.35
CA LYS A 155 -2.27 -0.16 18.13
C LYS A 155 -3.63 -0.33 17.46
N TRP A 156 -3.80 0.00 16.18
CA TRP A 156 -5.11 -0.12 15.52
C TRP A 156 -5.59 -1.58 15.48
N MET A 157 -4.68 -2.51 15.16
CA MET A 157 -4.96 -3.95 15.03
C MET A 157 -5.19 -4.67 16.36
N THR A 158 -4.54 -4.23 17.45
CA THR A 158 -4.64 -4.85 18.78
C THR A 158 -5.61 -4.15 19.71
N THR A 159 -5.83 -2.83 19.53
CA THR A 159 -6.62 -2.07 20.49
C THR A 159 -8.01 -2.66 20.59
N GLN A 160 -8.56 -3.35 19.58
CA GLN A 160 -10.00 -3.56 19.56
C GLN A 160 -10.50 -4.72 18.65
N TRP A 161 -9.87 -5.89 18.73
CA TRP A 161 -10.48 -7.20 18.42
C TRP A 161 -9.99 -8.18 19.48
N GLY A 162 -10.88 -8.53 20.41
CA GLY A 162 -10.60 -9.29 21.63
C GLY A 162 -9.57 -10.39 21.44
N GLY A 163 -8.56 -10.41 22.31
CA GLY A 163 -7.60 -11.49 22.41
C GLY A 163 -8.31 -12.84 22.53
N VAL A 164 -7.60 -13.90 22.15
CA VAL A 164 -8.11 -15.28 22.14
C VAL A 164 -8.86 -15.59 23.45
N GLY A 165 -10.20 -15.62 23.39
CA GLY A 165 -11.06 -16.05 24.50
C GLY A 165 -12.04 -15.05 25.12
N GLU A 166 -12.15 -13.79 24.67
CA GLU A 166 -13.10 -12.80 25.25
C GLU A 166 -14.30 -12.46 24.32
N PRO A 167 -15.52 -12.18 24.84
CA PRO A 167 -16.71 -11.91 24.02
C PRO A 167 -16.70 -10.56 23.26
N TRP A 168 -16.83 -10.71 21.94
CA TRP A 168 -17.16 -9.82 20.80
C TRP A 168 -17.40 -8.29 20.89
N GLU A 169 -17.87 -7.66 21.96
CA GLU A 169 -18.81 -6.53 21.77
C GLU A 169 -18.26 -5.09 21.65
N ASP A 170 -16.99 -4.76 21.92
CA ASP A 170 -16.66 -3.32 22.15
C ASP A 170 -15.79 -2.55 21.13
N ARG A 171 -15.46 -3.11 19.94
CA ARG A 171 -15.15 -2.37 18.67
C ARG A 171 -15.03 -3.26 17.42
N GLY A 172 -15.28 -4.56 17.53
CA GLY A 172 -15.68 -5.36 16.36
C GLY A 172 -16.78 -4.65 15.56
N ASP A 173 -17.67 -3.93 16.26
CA ASP A 173 -18.72 -3.08 15.74
C ASP A 173 -18.30 -1.96 14.78
N ALA A 174 -17.08 -1.42 14.84
CA ALA A 174 -16.69 -0.34 13.93
C ALA A 174 -16.37 -0.87 12.53
N VAL A 175 -15.50 -1.87 12.41
CA VAL A 175 -15.24 -2.57 11.14
C VAL A 175 -16.47 -3.35 10.70
N ARG A 176 -17.17 -4.04 11.61
CA ARG A 176 -18.43 -4.74 11.31
C ARG A 176 -19.51 -3.76 10.86
N GLY A 177 -19.66 -2.62 11.53
CA GLY A 177 -20.57 -1.54 11.18
C GLY A 177 -20.24 -0.92 9.83
N ALA A 178 -18.96 -0.62 9.57
CA ALA A 178 -18.49 -0.22 8.25
C ALA A 178 -18.73 -1.32 7.21
N THR A 179 -18.59 -2.60 7.59
CA THR A 179 -18.87 -3.73 6.70
C THR A 179 -20.34 -3.85 6.40
N PHE A 180 -21.24 -3.66 7.37
CA PHE A 180 -22.67 -3.56 7.14
C PHE A 180 -23.01 -2.36 6.25
N GLU A 181 -22.42 -1.19 6.50
CA GLU A 181 -22.60 0.02 5.67
C GLU A 181 -22.21 -0.26 4.22
N VAL A 182 -21.01 -0.78 3.99
CA VAL A 182 -20.48 -1.09 2.64
C VAL A 182 -21.26 -2.24 1.99
N SER A 183 -21.55 -3.31 2.74
CA SER A 183 -22.37 -4.45 2.28
C SER A 183 -23.75 -3.99 1.81
N PHE A 184 -24.42 -3.15 2.61
CA PHE A 184 -25.74 -2.61 2.28
C PHE A 184 -25.67 -1.70 1.05
N MET A 185 -24.71 -0.77 1.00
CA MET A 185 -24.53 0.14 -0.14
C MET A 185 -24.27 -0.60 -1.46
N HIS A 186 -23.58 -1.73 -1.41
CA HIS A 186 -23.18 -2.49 -2.60
C HIS A 186 -23.99 -3.77 -2.83
N ALA A 187 -24.99 -4.06 -1.99
CA ALA A 187 -25.79 -5.29 -2.02
C ALA A 187 -24.93 -6.58 -2.03
N ILE A 188 -23.89 -6.63 -1.20
CA ILE A 188 -22.97 -7.78 -1.07
C ILE A 188 -23.32 -8.57 0.18
N ALA A 189 -23.42 -9.90 0.09
CA ALA A 189 -23.65 -10.74 1.26
C ALA A 189 -22.47 -10.66 2.25
N LEU A 190 -22.77 -10.64 3.54
CA LEU A 190 -21.75 -10.65 4.59
C LEU A 190 -21.05 -12.01 4.64
N PRO A 191 -19.71 -12.06 4.73
CA PRO A 191 -18.99 -13.32 4.88
C PRO A 191 -19.18 -13.88 6.30
N GLU A 192 -19.66 -15.11 6.41
CA GLU A 192 -19.75 -15.85 7.67
C GLU A 192 -19.01 -17.20 7.54
N PRO A 193 -18.21 -17.62 8.55
CA PRO A 193 -17.86 -16.88 9.77
C PRO A 193 -16.79 -15.81 9.53
N TRP A 194 -16.82 -14.75 10.34
CA TRP A 194 -15.75 -13.73 10.41
C TRP A 194 -14.50 -14.32 11.08
N ASN A 195 -13.52 -14.74 10.29
CA ASN A 195 -12.25 -15.21 10.83
C ASN A 195 -11.30 -14.04 11.06
N TRP A 196 -10.85 -13.83 12.30
CA TRP A 196 -9.81 -12.86 12.64
C TRP A 196 -8.53 -13.57 13.16
N PRO A 197 -7.32 -13.12 12.77
CA PRO A 197 -7.05 -12.12 11.73
C PRO A 197 -7.60 -12.55 10.36
N LEU A 198 -7.97 -11.58 9.52
CA LEU A 198 -8.51 -11.85 8.18
C LEU A 198 -7.52 -12.73 7.38
N PRO A 199 -7.90 -13.95 6.96
CA PRO A 199 -6.98 -14.88 6.30
C PRO A 199 -6.38 -14.32 5.00
N ASN A 200 -7.08 -13.40 4.36
CA ASN A 200 -6.70 -12.78 3.11
C ASN A 200 -5.98 -11.43 3.28
N VAL A 201 -5.67 -11.00 4.51
CA VAL A 201 -4.92 -9.77 4.80
C VAL A 201 -3.57 -10.12 5.41
N TRP A 202 -2.50 -9.72 4.72
CA TRP A 202 -1.11 -9.90 5.12
C TRP A 202 -0.56 -8.57 5.59
N LEU A 203 0.12 -8.58 6.73
CA LEU A 203 0.62 -7.37 7.39
C LEU A 203 2.14 -7.41 7.43
N GLY A 204 2.75 -6.27 7.11
CA GLY A 204 4.18 -6.17 7.14
C GLY A 204 4.67 -4.78 7.51
N THR A 205 5.94 -4.76 7.91
CA THR A 205 6.66 -3.53 8.19
C THR A 205 7.93 -3.45 7.35
N SER A 206 8.30 -2.24 6.91
CA SER A 206 9.63 -2.04 6.34
C SER A 206 10.67 -1.92 7.45
N ILE A 207 11.84 -2.51 7.26
CA ILE A 207 13.01 -2.36 8.14
C ILE A 207 14.25 -2.14 7.30
N GLU A 208 14.96 -1.03 7.50
CA GLU A 208 16.07 -0.67 6.61
C GLU A 208 17.44 -1.03 7.20
N ASN A 209 17.53 -1.23 8.51
CA ASN A 209 18.74 -1.60 9.24
C ASN A 209 18.36 -2.13 10.64
N GLN A 210 19.37 -2.57 11.42
CA GLN A 210 19.13 -3.25 12.71
C GLN A 210 18.31 -2.41 13.68
N ARG A 211 18.57 -1.10 13.77
CA ARG A 211 17.78 -0.20 14.62
C ARG A 211 16.28 -0.30 14.32
N TRP A 212 15.89 -0.25 13.05
CA TRP A 212 14.48 -0.33 12.69
C TRP A 212 13.91 -1.75 12.79
N ALA A 213 14.76 -2.78 12.71
CA ALA A 213 14.36 -4.13 13.07
C ALA A 213 13.98 -4.20 14.56
N ASP A 214 14.85 -3.69 15.44
CA ASP A 214 14.65 -3.67 16.89
C ASP A 214 13.38 -2.88 17.27
N GLU A 215 13.12 -1.75 16.61
CA GLU A 215 11.95 -0.92 16.88
C GLU A 215 10.64 -1.51 16.32
N ARG A 216 10.66 -2.10 15.11
CA ARG A 216 9.40 -2.42 14.37
C ARG A 216 9.02 -3.90 14.36
N VAL A 217 9.98 -4.82 14.42
CA VAL A 217 9.69 -6.27 14.39
C VAL A 217 8.89 -6.70 15.62
N PRO A 218 9.24 -6.29 16.86
CA PRO A 218 8.44 -6.65 18.04
C PRO A 218 6.98 -6.19 17.94
N LEU A 219 6.72 -5.04 17.31
CA LEU A 219 5.37 -4.51 17.11
C LEU A 219 4.59 -5.34 16.07
N LEU A 220 5.24 -5.78 14.99
CA LEU A 220 4.63 -6.68 14.02
C LEU A 220 4.27 -8.05 14.65
N LEU A 221 5.15 -8.60 15.49
CA LEU A 221 4.89 -9.87 16.18
C LEU A 221 3.68 -9.79 17.12
N GLN A 222 3.48 -8.65 17.77
CA GLN A 222 2.29 -8.37 18.60
C GLN A 222 1.01 -8.13 17.78
N THR A 223 1.13 -7.88 16.48
CA THR A 223 -0.02 -7.60 15.61
C THR A 223 -0.68 -8.92 15.18
N PRO A 224 -2.02 -9.10 15.33
CA PRO A 224 -2.72 -10.26 14.79
C PRO A 224 -2.68 -10.23 13.26
N ALA A 225 -2.06 -11.22 12.63
CA ALA A 225 -1.94 -11.30 11.19
C ALA A 225 -2.03 -12.76 10.73
N ALA A 226 -2.65 -13.00 9.57
CA ALA A 226 -2.65 -14.32 8.94
C ALA A 226 -1.27 -14.64 8.32
N VAL A 227 -0.57 -13.60 7.86
CA VAL A 227 0.82 -13.63 7.38
C VAL A 227 1.51 -12.37 7.87
N ARG A 228 2.67 -12.52 8.49
CA ARG A 228 3.61 -11.47 8.88
C ARG A 228 4.77 -11.43 7.92
N PHE A 229 5.01 -10.27 7.30
CA PHE A 229 6.15 -10.12 6.39
C PHE A 229 7.01 -8.91 6.71
N LEU A 230 8.31 -9.04 6.43
CA LEU A 230 9.26 -7.94 6.55
C LEU A 230 9.70 -7.51 5.16
N SER A 231 9.66 -6.21 4.90
CA SER A 231 10.22 -5.62 3.68
C SER A 231 11.51 -4.91 4.04
N LEU A 232 12.62 -5.56 3.71
CA LEU A 232 13.98 -5.05 3.87
C LEU A 232 14.30 -4.17 2.67
N GLU A 233 13.52 -3.10 2.50
CA GLU A 233 13.55 -2.23 1.33
C GLU A 233 13.41 -0.73 1.66
N PRO A 234 14.45 0.08 1.35
CA PRO A 234 15.78 -0.39 0.95
C PRO A 234 16.50 -1.07 2.14
N LEU A 235 17.26 -2.13 1.89
CA LEU A 235 18.23 -2.66 2.87
C LEU A 235 19.46 -1.77 2.89
N LEU A 236 19.65 -1.04 3.98
CA LEU A 236 20.69 0.00 4.15
C LEU A 236 21.82 -0.41 5.11
N GLY A 237 21.74 -1.59 5.70
CA GLY A 237 22.76 -2.12 6.60
C GLY A 237 22.52 -3.58 6.97
N PRO A 238 23.50 -4.24 7.59
CA PRO A 238 23.36 -5.61 8.05
C PRO A 238 22.32 -5.71 9.18
N LEU A 239 21.79 -6.92 9.36
CA LEU A 239 20.76 -7.25 10.36
C LEU A 239 21.21 -8.43 11.25
N PRO A 240 22.38 -8.34 11.91
CA PRO A 240 23.02 -9.48 12.56
C PRO A 240 22.19 -10.08 13.71
N SER A 241 21.26 -9.32 14.27
CA SER A 241 20.43 -9.74 15.42
C SER A 241 18.97 -9.92 15.06
N LEU A 242 18.60 -9.86 13.77
CA LEU A 242 17.22 -10.12 13.36
C LEU A 242 16.84 -11.58 13.61
N ASP A 243 15.93 -11.79 14.56
CA ASP A 243 15.23 -13.06 14.76
C ASP A 243 14.04 -13.15 13.80
N LEU A 244 13.91 -14.29 13.13
CA LEU A 244 12.85 -14.58 12.16
C LEU A 244 11.70 -15.39 12.75
N THR A 245 11.77 -15.75 14.04
CA THR A 245 10.72 -16.47 14.73
C THR A 245 9.38 -15.73 14.62
N GLY A 246 8.37 -16.39 14.07
CA GLY A 246 7.03 -15.82 13.86
C GLY A 246 6.89 -14.90 12.63
N ILE A 247 7.90 -14.84 11.76
CA ILE A 247 7.84 -14.17 10.46
C ILE A 247 7.62 -15.22 9.37
N ASP A 248 6.68 -14.95 8.44
CA ASP A 248 6.31 -15.89 7.39
C ASP A 248 7.01 -15.60 6.06
N TRP A 249 7.40 -14.34 5.82
CA TRP A 249 7.92 -13.92 4.52
C TRP A 249 8.87 -12.73 4.61
N LEU A 250 10.00 -12.83 3.93
CA LEU A 250 10.98 -11.77 3.75
C LEU A 250 11.01 -11.28 2.32
N ILE A 251 11.01 -9.97 2.15
CA ILE A 251 11.28 -9.31 0.88
C ILE A 251 12.56 -8.49 1.04
N VAL A 252 13.58 -8.76 0.23
CA VAL A 252 14.88 -8.08 0.32
C VAL A 252 15.15 -7.32 -0.97
N GLY A 253 15.50 -6.03 -0.86
CA GLY A 253 15.82 -5.23 -2.04
C GLY A 253 16.64 -4.00 -1.74
N GLY A 254 17.57 -3.72 -2.63
CA GLY A 254 18.38 -2.50 -2.59
C GLY A 254 17.60 -1.25 -3.01
N GLU A 255 18.14 -0.09 -2.68
CA GLU A 255 17.56 1.19 -3.06
C GLU A 255 17.63 1.42 -4.58
N SER A 256 16.63 2.09 -5.14
CA SER A 256 16.63 2.46 -6.55
C SER A 256 16.42 3.95 -6.76
N GLY A 257 17.12 4.54 -7.73
CA GLY A 257 17.04 5.97 -8.03
C GLY A 257 18.38 6.52 -8.53
N GLN A 258 18.46 7.82 -8.86
CA GLN A 258 19.74 8.43 -9.25
C GLN A 258 20.77 8.36 -8.10
N ASP A 259 20.30 8.59 -6.88
CA ASP A 259 21.13 8.70 -5.68
C ASP A 259 21.05 7.44 -4.81
N TYR A 260 20.87 6.27 -5.42
CA TYR A 260 20.71 5.02 -4.68
C TYR A 260 21.91 4.74 -3.76
N ARG A 261 21.63 4.28 -2.54
CA ARG A 261 22.66 3.77 -1.62
C ARG A 261 22.94 2.30 -1.90
N ASN A 262 24.22 1.92 -1.85
CA ASN A 262 24.66 0.55 -2.09
C ASN A 262 24.10 -0.41 -1.03
N MET A 263 23.84 -1.65 -1.46
CA MET A 263 23.49 -2.79 -0.62
C MET A 263 24.55 -3.86 -0.84
N ASP A 264 25.15 -4.35 0.25
CA ASP A 264 26.14 -5.43 0.17
C ASP A 264 25.43 -6.78 -0.06
N PRO A 265 25.76 -7.53 -1.14
CA PRO A 265 25.20 -8.86 -1.38
C PRO A 265 25.42 -9.86 -0.23
N GLU A 266 26.46 -9.68 0.59
CA GLU A 266 26.71 -10.57 1.72
C GLU A 266 25.65 -10.42 2.82
N TRP A 267 25.05 -9.23 2.97
CA TRP A 267 23.90 -9.07 3.87
C TRP A 267 22.69 -9.87 3.38
N VAL A 268 22.50 -9.95 2.05
CA VAL A 268 21.41 -10.73 1.44
C VAL A 268 21.66 -12.23 1.60
N ARG A 269 22.91 -12.68 1.47
CA ARG A 269 23.30 -14.08 1.71
C ARG A 269 23.04 -14.52 3.14
N ASP A 270 23.50 -13.74 4.11
CA ASP A 270 23.24 -14.01 5.53
C ASP A 270 21.74 -14.10 5.84
N LEU A 271 20.93 -13.19 5.29
CA LEU A 271 19.47 -13.24 5.43
C LEU A 271 18.86 -14.48 4.75
N ALA A 272 19.39 -14.90 3.61
CA ALA A 272 18.92 -16.08 2.89
C ALA A 272 19.21 -17.38 3.63
N ASP A 273 20.39 -17.49 4.23
CA ASP A 273 20.78 -18.65 5.04
C ASP A 273 19.89 -18.74 6.29
N ARG A 274 19.67 -17.62 7.00
CA ARG A 274 18.79 -17.56 8.17
C ARG A 274 17.33 -17.83 7.82
N ALA A 275 16.83 -17.30 6.71
CA ALA A 275 15.47 -17.58 6.23
C ALA A 275 15.29 -19.08 5.95
N SER A 276 16.26 -19.69 5.28
CA SER A 276 16.23 -21.13 4.98
C SER A 276 16.28 -21.98 6.25
N ALA A 277 17.10 -21.59 7.24
CA ALA A 277 17.18 -22.28 8.53
C ALA A 277 15.90 -22.17 9.38
N ALA A 278 15.16 -21.06 9.23
CA ALA A 278 13.92 -20.79 9.96
C ALA A 278 12.63 -21.19 9.20
N ASP A 279 12.75 -21.81 8.02
CA ASP A 279 11.63 -22.12 7.11
C ASP A 279 10.78 -20.89 6.74
N VAL A 280 11.45 -19.75 6.56
CA VAL A 280 10.82 -18.48 6.18
C VAL A 280 10.99 -18.25 4.68
N LEU A 281 9.90 -17.91 4.01
CA LEU A 281 9.91 -17.68 2.57
C LEU A 281 10.72 -16.43 2.22
N LEU A 282 11.50 -16.48 1.15
CA LEU A 282 12.35 -15.38 0.71
C LEU A 282 12.06 -14.91 -0.72
N PHE A 283 11.82 -13.60 -0.86
CA PHE A 283 11.76 -12.90 -2.14
C PHE A 283 12.90 -11.88 -2.26
N VAL A 284 13.94 -12.20 -3.03
CA VAL A 284 15.00 -11.25 -3.37
C VAL A 284 14.53 -10.42 -4.56
N LYS A 285 14.18 -9.16 -4.34
CA LYS A 285 13.55 -8.28 -5.34
C LYS A 285 14.54 -7.68 -6.33
N GLN A 286 15.57 -6.99 -5.84
CA GLN A 286 16.50 -6.20 -6.67
C GLN A 286 17.79 -5.90 -5.92
N SER A 287 18.89 -5.71 -6.66
CA SER A 287 20.07 -5.04 -6.14
C SER A 287 19.83 -3.53 -6.04
N ALA A 288 20.72 -2.84 -5.33
CA ALA A 288 20.74 -1.39 -5.35
C ALA A 288 21.22 -0.90 -6.72
N GLY A 289 20.54 0.09 -7.29
CA GLY A 289 20.91 0.56 -8.63
C GLY A 289 20.02 1.65 -9.19
N ARG A 290 20.45 2.23 -10.32
CA ARG A 290 19.74 3.32 -10.97
C ARG A 290 18.30 2.97 -11.37
N PHE A 291 18.07 1.71 -11.75
CA PHE A 291 16.80 1.21 -12.23
C PHE A 291 16.27 0.12 -11.31
N PRO A 292 14.96 0.12 -10.99
CA PRO A 292 14.37 -0.94 -10.20
C PRO A 292 14.32 -2.27 -10.99
N GLY A 293 14.18 -3.38 -10.26
CA GLY A 293 13.98 -4.73 -10.79
C GLY A 293 15.20 -5.31 -11.49
N LYS A 294 16.41 -4.89 -11.09
CA LYS A 294 17.67 -5.36 -11.67
C LYS A 294 18.43 -6.24 -10.69
N GLN A 295 19.00 -7.32 -11.21
CA GLN A 295 19.88 -8.21 -10.47
C GLN A 295 21.14 -7.50 -9.99
N GLY A 296 21.74 -6.64 -10.82
CA GLY A 296 22.95 -5.89 -10.46
C GLY A 296 24.10 -6.81 -10.06
N ASN A 297 24.65 -6.59 -8.86
CA ASN A 297 25.73 -7.39 -8.27
C ASN A 297 25.23 -8.58 -7.42
N LEU A 298 23.93 -8.86 -7.39
CA LEU A 298 23.43 -10.03 -6.66
C LEU A 298 23.85 -11.33 -7.37
N PRO A 299 24.44 -12.29 -6.65
CA PRO A 299 24.72 -13.63 -7.15
C PRO A 299 23.47 -14.34 -7.68
N ASP A 300 23.64 -15.19 -8.69
CA ASP A 300 22.55 -15.87 -9.42
C ASP A 300 21.68 -16.73 -8.49
N ASP A 301 22.29 -17.40 -7.52
CA ASP A 301 21.61 -18.22 -6.51
C ASP A 301 20.66 -17.39 -5.66
N LEU A 302 21.08 -16.19 -5.23
CA LEU A 302 20.24 -15.28 -4.47
C LEU A 302 19.17 -14.65 -5.37
N TRP A 303 19.52 -14.26 -6.59
CA TRP A 303 18.59 -13.67 -7.55
C TRP A 303 17.43 -14.61 -7.90
N ALA A 304 17.70 -15.93 -7.95
CA ALA A 304 16.69 -16.94 -8.22
C ALA A 304 15.65 -17.12 -7.10
N ARG A 305 15.90 -16.60 -5.88
CA ARG A 305 14.97 -16.70 -4.74
C ARG A 305 13.77 -15.76 -4.91
N LYS A 306 12.65 -16.30 -5.38
CA LYS A 306 11.40 -15.57 -5.69
C LYS A 306 10.20 -16.28 -5.07
N GLU A 307 10.27 -16.55 -3.77
CA GLU A 307 9.27 -17.32 -3.04
C GLU A 307 8.10 -16.43 -2.57
N TYR A 308 6.91 -17.03 -2.45
CA TYR A 308 5.69 -16.32 -2.06
C TYR A 308 4.86 -17.16 -1.10
N PRO A 309 4.24 -16.54 -0.08
CA PRO A 309 3.22 -17.21 0.71
C PRO A 309 2.08 -17.66 -0.21
N ARG A 310 1.62 -18.89 -0.01
CA ARG A 310 0.43 -19.38 -0.68
C ARG A 310 -0.78 -18.91 0.12
N VAL A 311 -1.81 -18.45 -0.58
CA VAL A 311 -3.12 -18.27 0.03
C VAL A 311 -3.61 -19.67 0.35
N VAL A 312 -3.59 -20.06 1.62
CA VAL A 312 -4.21 -21.31 2.03
C VAL A 312 -5.71 -21.09 1.86
N SER A 313 -6.26 -21.54 0.74
CA SER A 313 -7.69 -21.79 0.64
C SER A 313 -7.97 -22.90 1.65
N LYS A 314 -8.35 -22.53 2.88
CA LYS A 314 -8.94 -23.52 3.78
C LYS A 314 -10.24 -23.95 3.10
N GLY A 315 -10.28 -25.23 2.75
CA GLY A 315 -11.47 -25.89 2.21
C GLY A 315 -12.60 -25.95 3.22
#